data_AF-A0A378B7D0-F1
#
_entry.id   AF-A0A378B7D0-F1
#
_cell.length_a   1.000
_cell.length_b   1.000
_cell.length_c   1.000
_cell.angle_alpha   90.00
_cell.angle_beta   90.00
_cell.angle_gamma   90.00
#
_symmetry.space_group_name_H-M   'P 1'
#
loop_
_entity.id
_entity.type
_entity.pdbx_description
1 polymer ?
#
loop_
_entity_poly.entity_id
_entity_poly.type
_entity_poly.pdbx_seq_one_letter_code
_entity_poly.pdbx_strand_id
1 'polypeptide(L)' 'MTTSRLHSLDIRLLRAFAVVAEENNISRAAQRLFISQPPLTRHIRHLEAQLG' A
#
# COMPACT_ATOMS: atom_id res chain seq x y z
N MET A 1 0.30 18.61 19.00
CA MET A 1 -0.51 17.37 19.03
C MET A 1 -0.54 16.74 17.64
N THR A 2 0.50 16.01 17.26
CA THR A 2 0.73 15.50 15.88
C THR A 2 0.68 13.98 15.80
N THR A 3 -0.23 13.33 16.55
CA THR A 3 -0.27 11.86 16.69
C THR A 3 -1.63 11.28 16.33
N SER A 4 -2.31 11.82 15.31
CA SER A 4 -3.67 11.37 14.95
C SER A 4 -3.85 10.92 13.49
N ARG A 5 -2.84 11.03 12.61
CA ARG A 5 -2.94 10.48 11.23
C ARG A 5 -2.64 8.98 11.12
N LEU A 6 -1.83 8.44 12.05
CA LEU A 6 -1.48 7.01 12.04
C LEU A 6 -2.61 6.11 12.56
N HIS A 7 -3.51 6.64 13.40
CA HIS A 7 -4.64 5.89 13.95
C HIS A 7 -5.68 5.47 12.89
N SER A 8 -5.71 6.13 11.73
CA SER A 8 -6.63 5.80 10.62
C SER A 8 -5.99 5.01 9.49
N LEU A 9 -4.69 4.71 9.57
CA LEU A 9 -3.95 4.07 8.49
C LEU A 9 -4.16 2.55 8.54
N ASP A 10 -4.77 1.98 7.50
CA ASP A 10 -4.99 0.54 7.42
C ASP A 10 -3.64 -0.18 7.22
N ILE A 11 -3.29 -1.07 8.16
CA ILE A 11 -2.06 -1.88 8.13
C ILE A 11 -1.91 -2.67 6.82
N ARG A 12 -3.01 -3.01 6.15
CA ARG A 12 -3.00 -3.68 4.84
C ARG A 12 -2.38 -2.79 3.76
N LEU A 13 -2.61 -1.47 3.82
CA LEU A 13 -2.00 -0.50 2.90
C LEU A 13 -0.50 -0.39 3.13
N LEU A 14 -0.07 -0.35 4.39
CA LEU A 14 1.35 -0.33 4.76
C LEU A 14 2.07 -1.61 4.30
N ARG A 15 1.44 -2.77 4.48
CA ARG A 15 1.98 -4.05 3.97
C ARG A 15 2.06 -4.06 2.46
N ALA A 16 1.00 -3.63 1.77
CA ALA A 16 0.99 -3.54 0.31
C ALA A 16 2.13 -2.64 -0.19
N PHE A 17 2.33 -1.48 0.44
CA PHE A 17 3.42 -0.56 0.14
C PHE A 17 4.80 -1.16 0.37
N ALA A 18 5.03 -1.80 1.52
CA ALA A 18 6.30 -2.46 1.81
C ALA A 18 6.64 -3.53 0.78
N VAL A 19 5.68 -4.38 0.40
CA VAL A 19 5.90 -5.40 -0.64
C VAL A 19 6.18 -4.77 -2.01
N VAL A 20 5.49 -3.70 -2.38
CA VAL A 20 5.77 -2.98 -3.64
C VAL A 20 7.18 -2.40 -3.64
N ALA A 21 7.64 -1.83 -2.52
CA ALA A 21 8.98 -1.28 -2.40
C ALA A 21 10.06 -2.37 -2.49
N GLU A 22 9.83 -3.53 -1.87
CA GLU A 22 10.75 -4.69 -1.93
C GLU A 22 10.85 -5.28 -3.35
N GLU A 23 9.73 -5.43 -4.05
CA GLU A 23 9.71 -6.01 -5.40
C GLU A 23 10.16 -5.04 -6.49
N ASN A 24 10.11 -3.72 -6.22
CA ASN A 24 10.30 -2.64 -7.20
C ASN A 24 9.48 -2.85 -8.50
N ASN A 25 8.37 -3.57 -8.40
CA ASN A 25 7.53 -3.99 -9.51
C ASN A 25 6.12 -4.33 -9.01
N ILE A 26 5.13 -3.56 -9.45
CA ILE A 26 3.73 -3.70 -9.03
C ILE A 26 3.15 -5.09 -9.39
N SER A 27 3.51 -5.65 -10.56
CA SER A 27 2.99 -6.95 -10.99
C SER A 27 3.57 -8.10 -10.15
N ARG A 28 4.86 -8.06 -9.83
CA ARG A 28 5.48 -9.05 -8.91
C ARG A 28 4.92 -8.94 -7.49
N ALA A 29 4.72 -7.72 -6.99
CA ALA A 29 4.09 -7.49 -5.70
C ALA A 29 2.66 -8.04 -5.64
N ALA A 30 1.86 -7.86 -6.70
CA ALA A 30 0.52 -8.42 -6.79
C ALA A 30 0.53 -9.96 -6.74
N GLN A 31 1.46 -10.59 -7.48
CA GLN A 31 1.67 -12.04 -7.42
C GLN A 31 2.06 -12.51 -6.01
N ARG A 32 3.01 -11.84 -5.35
CA ARG A 32 3.44 -12.16 -3.99
C ARG A 32 2.33 -12.00 -2.94
N LEU A 33 1.43 -11.06 -3.15
CA LEU A 33 0.27 -10.81 -2.29
C LEU A 33 -0.96 -11.66 -2.67
N PHE A 34 -0.86 -12.52 -3.70
CA PHE A 34 -1.96 -13.34 -4.22
C PHE A 34 -3.21 -12.51 -4.57
N ILE A 35 -3.02 -11.33 -5.15
CA ILE A 35 -4.09 -10.46 -5.64
C ILE A 35 -3.85 -10.05 -7.08
N SER A 36 -4.88 -9.55 -7.75
CA SER A 36 -4.71 -8.93 -9.06
C SER A 36 -4.04 -7.56 -8.94
N GLN A 37 -3.44 -7.10 -10.04
CA GLN A 37 -2.76 -5.81 -10.09
C GLN A 37 -3.68 -4.60 -9.84
N PRO A 38 -4.91 -4.51 -10.40
CA PRO A 38 -5.78 -3.34 -10.21
C PRO A 38 -6.08 -2.95 -8.75
N PRO A 39 -6.46 -3.87 -7.84
CA PRO A 39 -6.69 -3.53 -6.43
C PRO A 39 -5.40 -3.13 -5.72
N LEU A 40 -4.24 -3.72 -6.07
CA LEU A 40 -2.96 -3.30 -5.49
C LEU A 40 -2.65 -1.84 -5.84
N THR A 41 -2.75 -1.47 -7.12
CA THR A 41 -2.55 -0.08 -7.57
C THR A 41 -3.50 0.88 -6.85
N ARG A 42 -4.76 0.48 -6.65
CA ARG A 42 -5.75 1.30 -5.91
C ARG A 42 -5.37 1.50 -4.45
N HIS A 43 -4.88 0.45 -3.78
CA HIS A 43 -4.41 0.54 -2.40
C HIS A 43 -3.21 1.48 -2.26
N ILE A 44 -2.22 1.40 -3.16
CA ILE A 44 -1.05 2.28 -3.12
C ILE A 44 -1.46 3.74 -3.35
N ARG A 45 -2.27 4.03 -4.37
CA ARG A 45 -2.78 5.39 -4.62
C ARG A 45 -3.59 5.95 -3.45
N HIS A 46 -4.37 5.09 -2.80
CA HIS A 46 -5.13 5.49 -1.63
C HIS A 46 -4.22 5.84 -0.46
N LEU A 47 -3.16 5.04 -0.24
CA LEU A 47 -2.14 5.33 0.77
C LEU A 47 -1.42 6.65 0.48
N GLU A 48 -0.96 6.86 -0.76
CA GLU A 48 -0.32 8.10 -1.20
C GLU A 48 -1.21 9.31 -0.89
N ALA A 49 -2.49 9.28 -1.31
CA ALA A 49 -3.44 10.37 -1.07
C ALA A 49 -3.71 10.67 0.42
N GLN A 50 -3.52 9.70 1.33
CA GLN A 50 -3.62 9.96 2.77
C GLN A 50 -2.37 10.63 3.33
N LEU A 51 -1.21 10.43 2.70
CA LEU A 51 0.09 10.90 3.16
C LEU A 51 0.49 12.25 2.54
N GLY A 52 0.05 12.57 1.32
CA GLY A 52 0.30 13.84 0.64
C GLY A 52 0.46 13.69 -0.86
#